data_AF-A0A9X7PM52-F1
#
_entry.id   AF-A0A9X7PM52-F1
#
_cell.length_a   1.000
_cell.length_b   1.000
_cell.length_c   1.000
_cell.angle_alpha   90.00
_cell.angle_beta   90.00
_cell.angle_gamma   90.00
#
_symmetry.space_group_name_H-M   'P 1'
#
loop_
_entity.id
_entity.type
_entity.pdbx_description
1 polymer ?
#
loop_
_entity_poly.entity_id
_entity_poly.type
_entity_poly.pdbx_seq_one_letter_code
_entity_poly.pdbx_strand_id
1 'polypeptide(L)' 'MDPDSVLLYLDETHIRSYHVLRSTWSAVGRQKQVPTFGHHAHVSLFGAVNIHDGETVLHQTTAANAATFLDFLRMLKE' A
#
# COMPACT_ATOMS: atom_id res chain seq x y z
N MET A 1 26.97 13.15 -4.93
CA MET A 1 26.36 11.96 -5.56
C MET A 1 27.27 11.57 -6.70
N ASP A 2 27.64 10.31 -6.77
CA ASP A 2 28.35 9.79 -7.94
C ASP A 2 27.41 9.87 -9.16
N PRO A 3 27.89 10.15 -10.39
CA PRO A 3 27.03 10.24 -11.57
C PRO A 3 26.18 8.99 -11.85
N ASP A 4 26.64 7.83 -11.39
CA ASP A 4 25.94 6.54 -11.55
C ASP A 4 25.05 6.21 -10.32
N SER A 5 24.91 7.14 -9.36
CA SER A 5 24.03 6.96 -8.21
C SER A 5 22.56 7.07 -8.60
N VAL A 6 21.76 6.07 -8.23
CA VAL A 6 20.29 6.10 -8.33
C VAL A 6 19.68 6.57 -7.01
N LEU A 7 18.75 7.53 -7.07
CA LEU A 7 17.95 7.96 -5.92
C LEU A 7 16.53 7.39 -6.00
N LEU A 8 16.20 6.55 -5.02
CA LEU A 8 14.89 5.93 -4.88
C LEU A 8 14.13 6.54 -3.70
N TYR A 9 12.85 6.85 -3.90
CA TYR A 9 11.92 7.13 -2.80
C TYR A 9 11.14 5.86 -2.48
N LEU A 10 11.21 5.43 -1.22
CA LEU A 10 10.56 4.24 -0.72
C LEU A 10 9.42 4.62 0.22
N ASP A 11 8.31 3.91 0.13
CA ASP A 11 7.21 4.04 1.08
C ASP A 11 6.42 2.73 1.21
N GLU A 12 5.54 2.68 2.21
CA GLU A 12 4.66 1.56 2.49
C GLU A 12 3.20 2.02 2.51
N THR A 13 2.29 1.21 1.94
CA THR A 13 0.86 1.42 2.10
C THR A 13 0.09 0.13 2.37
N HIS A 14 -0.95 0.24 3.18
CA HIS A 14 -1.89 -0.86 3.44
C HIS A 14 -3.16 -0.67 2.62
N ILE A 15 -3.42 -1.60 1.70
CA ILE A 15 -4.64 -1.62 0.90
C ILE A 15 -5.63 -2.55 1.57
N ARG A 16 -6.79 -2.00 1.97
CA ARG A 16 -7.84 -2.75 2.67
C ARG A 16 -9.05 -2.91 1.77
N SER A 17 -9.59 -4.13 1.71
CA SER A 17 -10.85 -4.41 1.00
C SER A 17 -12.04 -4.04 1.89
N TYR A 18 -12.11 -2.77 2.28
CA TYR A 18 -13.28 -2.21 2.94
C TYR A 18 -14.16 -1.51 1.91
N HIS A 19 -15.48 -1.64 2.07
CA HIS A 19 -16.40 -0.83 1.32
C HIS A 19 -16.24 0.64 1.71
N VAL A 20 -15.91 1.48 0.73
CA VAL A 20 -15.92 2.93 0.94
C VAL A 20 -17.37 3.38 1.00
N LEU A 21 -17.77 3.97 2.13
CA LEU A 21 -19.08 4.60 2.26
C LEU A 21 -19.13 5.84 1.35
N ARG A 22 -19.83 5.70 0.22
CA ARG A 22 -19.97 6.78 -0.77
C ARG A 22 -20.69 8.02 -0.22
N SER A 23 -21.41 7.89 0.89
CA SER A 23 -22.11 8.99 1.57
C SER A 23 -22.11 8.75 3.07
N THR A 24 -21.75 9.77 3.85
CA THR A 24 -21.78 9.74 5.32
C THR A 24 -23.13 10.18 5.91
N TRP A 25 -24.03 10.70 5.09
CA TRP A 25 -25.34 11.19 5.52
C TRP A 25 -26.43 10.13 5.35
N SER A 26 -27.26 10.01 6.38
CA SER A 26 -28.50 9.22 6.39
C SER A 26 -29.63 10.10 6.93
N ALA A 27 -30.85 9.90 6.43
CA ALA A 27 -32.00 10.62 6.96
C ALA A 27 -32.26 10.22 8.42
N VAL A 28 -32.74 11.16 9.23
CA VAL A 28 -33.11 10.91 10.63
C VAL A 28 -34.14 9.78 10.69
N GLY A 29 -33.88 8.76 11.51
CA GLY A 29 -34.72 7.56 11.62
C GLY A 29 -34.53 6.52 10.50
N ARG A 30 -33.62 6.75 9.53
CA ARG A 30 -33.32 5.80 8.44
C ARG A 30 -31.82 5.53 8.34
N GLN A 31 -31.27 4.82 9.30
CA GLN A 31 -29.87 4.42 9.30
C GLN A 31 -29.57 3.49 8.10
N LYS A 32 -28.56 3.84 7.29
CA LYS A 32 -28.09 2.98 6.21
C LYS A 32 -27.47 1.70 6.76
N GLN A 33 -27.90 0.56 6.23
CA GLN A 33 -27.25 -0.72 6.47
C GLN A 33 -26.02 -0.83 5.58
N VAL A 34 -24.86 -1.00 6.20
CA VAL A 34 -23.58 -1.11 5.50
C VAL A 34 -23.18 -2.58 5.51
N PRO A 35 -23.18 -3.28 4.36
CA PRO A 35 -22.75 -4.66 4.32
C PRO A 35 -21.25 -4.75 4.66
N THR A 36 -20.94 -5.54 5.68
CA THR A 36 -19.57 -5.91 6.04
C THR A 36 -19.34 -7.37 5.68
N PHE A 37 -18.27 -7.69 4.97
CA PHE A 37 -17.94 -9.08 4.58
C PHE A 37 -17.49 -9.97 5.75
N GLY A 38 -17.40 -9.43 6.98
CA GLY A 38 -17.07 -10.19 8.18
C GLY A 38 -15.61 -10.63 8.31
N HIS A 39 -14.73 -10.32 7.34
CA HIS A 39 -13.30 -10.61 7.42
C HIS A 39 -12.43 -9.37 7.12
N HIS A 40 -11.27 -9.29 7.77
CA HIS A 40 -10.28 -8.25 7.51
C HIS A 40 -9.34 -8.68 6.37
N ALA A 41 -9.74 -8.41 5.12
CA ALA A 41 -8.86 -8.60 3.96
C ALA A 41 -8.03 -7.34 3.72
N HIS A 42 -6.72 -7.46 3.90
CA HIS A 42 -5.76 -6.41 3.59
C HIS A 42 -4.50 -7.01 2.99
N VAL A 43 -3.80 -6.19 2.24
CA VAL A 43 -2.43 -6.44 1.77
C VAL A 43 -1.58 -5.24 2.15
N SER A 44 -0.30 -5.47 2.38
CA SER A 44 0.69 -4.40 2.52
C SER A 44 1.52 -4.34 1.25
N LEU A 45 1.86 -3.14 0.81
CA LEU A 45 2.60 -2.90 -0.42
C LEU A 45 3.79 -2.01 -0.08
N PHE A 46 5.00 -2.51 -0.34
CA PHE A 46 6.19 -1.67 -0.40
C PHE A 46 6.37 -1.18 -1.83
N GLY A 47 6.70 0.10 -1.98
CA GLY A 47 6.97 0.72 -3.27
C GLY A 47 8.30 1.46 -3.25
N ALA A 48 9.03 1.41 -4.37
CA ALA A 48 10.15 2.28 -4.66
C ALA A 48 9.89 2.97 -6.00
N VAL A 49 10.22 4.26 -6.09
CA VAL A 49 10.21 5.01 -7.34
C VAL A 49 11.57 5.66 -7.57
N ASN A 50 12.13 5.48 -8.77
CA ASN A 50 13.28 6.23 -9.24
C ASN A 50 12.83 7.65 -9.61
N ILE A 51 13.44 8.65 -8.98
CA ILE A 51 13.06 10.05 -9.19
C ILE A 51 13.39 10.57 -10.59
N HIS A 52 14.34 9.95 -11.28
CA HIS A 52 14.85 10.44 -12.55
C HIS A 52 13.94 10.05 -13.73
N ASP A 53 13.46 8.82 -13.76
CA ASP A 53 12.68 8.26 -14.87
C ASP A 53 11.27 7.80 -14.46
N GLY A 54 10.97 7.75 -13.16
CA GLY A 54 9.69 7.28 -12.64
C GLY A 54 9.52 5.76 -12.66
N GLU A 55 10.59 4.98 -12.90
CA GLU A 55 10.53 3.53 -12.79
C GLU A 55 10.12 3.11 -11.39
N THR A 56 9.17 2.17 -11.28
CA THR A 56 8.62 1.73 -9.99
C THR A 56 8.81 0.24 -9.76
N VAL A 57 9.23 -0.12 -8.56
CA VAL A 57 9.22 -1.50 -8.07
C VAL A 57 8.17 -1.62 -6.97
N LEU A 58 7.30 -2.62 -7.08
CA LEU A 58 6.23 -2.88 -6.14
C LEU A 58 6.37 -4.29 -5.54
N HIS A 59 6.28 -4.39 -4.22
CA HIS A 59 6.32 -5.67 -3.52
C HIS A 59 5.13 -5.82 -2.58
N GLN A 60 4.21 -6.70 -2.96
CA GLN A 60 3.05 -7.04 -2.15
C GLN A 60 3.39 -8.11 -1.12
N THR A 61 2.98 -7.89 0.13
CA THR A 61 3.11 -8.85 1.22
C THR A 61 1.82 -8.92 2.05
N THR A 62 1.65 -10.01 2.79
CA THR A 62 0.54 -10.18 3.75
C THR A 62 0.76 -9.37 5.03
N ALA A 63 2.01 -9.04 5.37
CA ALA A 63 2.33 -8.25 6.56
C ALA A 63 3.60 -7.40 6.34
N ALA A 64 3.54 -6.12 6.70
CA ALA A 64 4.70 -5.25 6.76
C ALA A 64 5.48 -5.50 8.06
N ASN A 65 6.66 -6.12 7.95
CA ASN A 65 7.58 -6.35 9.07
C ASN A 65 9.03 -6.33 8.56
N ALA A 66 9.99 -6.43 9.47
CA ALA A 66 11.40 -6.33 9.12
C ALA A 66 11.87 -7.40 8.12
N ALA A 67 11.31 -8.62 8.17
CA ALA A 67 11.69 -9.69 7.24
C ALA A 67 11.16 -9.39 5.83
N THR A 68 9.89 -9.00 5.71
CA THR A 68 9.28 -8.68 4.42
C THR A 68 9.85 -7.40 3.80
N PHE A 69 10.28 -6.45 4.63
CA PHE A 69 11.02 -5.28 4.18
C PHE A 69 12.44 -5.63 3.70
N LEU A 70 13.15 -6.53 4.38
CA LEU A 70 14.46 -7.00 3.92
C LEU A 70 14.36 -7.69 2.55
N ASP A 71 13.32 -8.50 2.34
CA ASP A 71 13.07 -9.13 1.05
C ASP A 71 12.80 -8.09 -0.04
N PHE A 72 12.05 -7.03 0.28
CA PHE A 72 11.88 -5.86 -0.61
C PHE A 72 13.21 -5.21 -0.99
N LEU A 73 14.07 -4.92 -0.02
CA LEU A 73 15.39 -4.32 -0.29
C LEU A 73 16.30 -5.21 -1.13
N ARG A 74 16.17 -6.54 -1.03
CA ARG A 74 16.93 -7.48 -1.86
C ARG A 74 16.52 -7.39 -3.32
N MET A 75 15.24 -7.21 -3.62
CA MET A 75 14.77 -7.00 -5.00
C MET A 75 15.27 -5.69 -5.62
N LEU A 76 15.48 -4.63 -4.82
CA LEU A 76 16.00 -3.36 -5.34
C LEU A 76 17.51 -3.38 -5.63
N LYS A 77 18.21 -4.41 -5.15
CA LYS A 77 19.67 -4.54 -5.30
C LYS A 77 20.06 -5.30 -6.56
N GLU A 78 19.16 -6.12 -7.09
CA GLU A 78 19.33 -6.88 -8.34
C GLU A 78 19.01 -6.02 -9.57
#